data_AF-A0AAN7BEV5-F1
#
_entry.id   AF-A0AAN7BEV5-F1
#
_cell.length_a   1.000
_cell.length_b   1.000
_cell.length_c   1.000
_cell.angle_alpha   90.00
_cell.angle_beta   90.00
_cell.angle_gamma   90.00
#
_symmetry.space_group_name_H-M   'P 1'
#
loop_
_entity.id
_entity.type
_entity.pdbx_description
1 polymer ?
#
loop_
_entity_poly.entity_id
_entity_poly.type
_entity_poly.pdbx_seq_one_letter_code
_entity_poly.pdbx_strand_id
1 'polypeptide(L)' 'MPVDILTAERSLNSYGVDLLVLVNLRNWIGAYLQATVYMMTLRGASSIKELAKTVAKESHLVDVEAI' A
#
# COMPACT_ATOMS: atom_id res chain seq x y z
N MET A 1 -2.12 -20.02 -7.26
CA MET A 1 -1.26 -18.89 -7.65
C MET A 1 -1.01 -17.99 -6.45
N PRO A 2 0.06 -17.17 -6.41
CA PRO A 2 0.36 -16.28 -5.27
C PRO A 2 -0.81 -15.38 -4.84
N VAL A 3 -1.72 -15.06 -5.77
CA VAL A 3 -2.93 -14.26 -5.51
C VAL A 3 -3.90 -14.98 -4.57
N ASP A 4 -3.98 -16.32 -4.62
CA ASP A 4 -4.96 -17.09 -3.84
C ASP A 4 -4.66 -17.09 -2.34
N ILE A 5 -3.44 -16.69 -1.95
CA ILE A 5 -3.02 -16.57 -0.55
C ILE A 5 -3.01 -15.12 -0.05
N LEU A 6 -3.28 -14.14 -0.92
CA LEU A 6 -3.30 -12.74 -0.53
C LEU A 6 -4.58 -12.43 0.26
N THR A 7 -4.39 -11.91 1.46
CA THR A 7 -5.44 -11.36 2.30
C THR A 7 -5.10 -9.94 2.71
N ALA A 8 -6.12 -9.08 2.74
CA ALA A 8 -5.99 -7.67 3.11
C ALA A 8 -5.59 -7.48 4.59
N GLU A 9 -5.80 -8.49 5.44
CA GLU A 9 -5.57 -8.42 6.89
C GLU A 9 -4.11 -8.65 7.29
N ARG A 10 -3.24 -9.01 6.34
CA ARG A 10 -1.81 -9.27 6.60
C ARG A 10 -0.94 -8.16 6.07
N SER A 11 0.20 -7.92 6.72
CA SER A 11 1.22 -6.97 6.28
C SER A 11 1.95 -7.49 5.03
N LEU A 12 2.53 -6.58 4.25
CA LEU A 12 3.38 -6.93 3.10
C LEU A 12 4.57 -7.80 3.51
N ASN A 13 5.18 -7.51 4.68
CA ASN A 13 6.33 -8.27 5.18
C ASN A 13 6.01 -9.75 5.44
N SER A 14 4.76 -10.07 5.78
CA SER A 14 4.35 -11.46 6.02
C SER A 14 4.41 -12.36 4.79
N TYR A 15 4.45 -11.77 3.59
CA TYR A 15 4.58 -12.49 2.33
C TYR A 15 6.03 -12.60 1.83
N GLY A 16 7.02 -12.19 2.63
CA GLY A 16 8.43 -12.25 2.24
C GLY A 16 8.79 -11.26 1.12
N VAL A 17 8.05 -10.16 1.00
CA VAL A 17 8.23 -9.16 -0.06
C VAL A 17 9.61 -8.52 0.05
N ASP A 18 10.38 -8.57 -1.04
CA ASP A 18 11.70 -7.96 -1.12
C ASP A 18 11.65 -6.44 -1.38
N LEU A 19 12.83 -5.80 -1.33
CA LEU A 19 12.95 -4.36 -1.53
C LEU A 19 12.52 -3.91 -2.93
N LEU A 20 12.79 -4.71 -3.97
CA LEU A 20 12.42 -4.37 -5.34
C LEU A 20 10.91 -4.34 -5.50
N VAL A 21 10.20 -5.33 -4.94
CA VAL A 21 8.73 -5.34 -4.97
C VAL A 21 8.16 -4.16 -4.19
N LEU A 22 8.72 -3.80 -3.03
CA LEU A 22 8.31 -2.61 -2.27
C LEU A 22 8.50 -1.30 -3.05
N VAL A 23 9.63 -1.15 -3.75
CA VAL A 23 9.91 0.02 -4.59
C VAL A 23 8.92 0.10 -5.75
N ASN A 24 8.66 -1.02 -6.42
CA ASN A 24 7.69 -1.07 -7.51
C ASN A 24 6.28 -0.73 -7.03
N LEU A 25 5.86 -1.27 -5.88
CA LEU A 25 4.56 -0.94 -5.30
C LEU A 25 4.45 0.55 -4.97
N ARG A 26 5.47 1.15 -4.36
CA ARG A 26 5.51 2.60 -4.09
C ARG A 26 5.39 3.42 -5.38
N ASN A 27 6.11 3.04 -6.42
CA ASN A 27 6.06 3.72 -7.72
C ASN A 27 4.68 3.58 -8.36
N TRP A 28 4.08 2.39 -8.29
CA TRP A 28 2.73 2.14 -8.79
C TRP A 28 1.69 3.00 -8.05
N ILE A 29 1.78 3.10 -6.71
CA ILE A 29 0.90 3.97 -5.92
C ILE A 29 1.04 5.43 -6.37
N GLY A 30 2.27 5.93 -6.52
CA GLY A 30 2.50 7.31 -6.97
C GLY A 30 1.95 7.58 -8.37
N ALA A 31 2.18 6.66 -9.30
CA ALA A 31 1.77 6.81 -10.70
C ALA A 31 0.24 6.71 -10.90
N TYR A 32 -0.43 5.81 -10.19
CA TYR A 32 -1.83 5.48 -10.46
C TYR A 32 -2.81 6.02 -9.43
N LEU A 33 -2.38 6.17 -8.17
CA LEU A 33 -3.22 6.65 -7.08
C LEU A 33 -2.92 8.10 -6.68
N GLN A 34 -1.97 8.75 -7.35
CA GLN A 34 -1.57 10.14 -7.09
C GLN A 34 -1.33 10.40 -5.59
N ALA A 35 -0.72 9.42 -4.91
CA ALA A 35 -0.46 9.46 -3.48
C ALA A 35 1.05 9.32 -3.23
N THR A 36 1.57 10.16 -2.34
CA THR A 36 2.98 10.06 -1.93
C THR A 36 3.08 9.26 -0.64
N VAL A 37 3.69 8.07 -0.73
CA VAL A 37 3.95 7.20 0.42
C VAL A 37 5.44 6.97 0.63
N TYR A 38 5.87 6.99 1.88
CA TYR A 38 7.26 6.71 2.27
C TYR A 38 7.50 5.21 2.40
N MET A 39 8.73 4.75 2.13
CA MET A 39 9.11 3.34 2.25
C MET A 39 8.88 2.78 3.66
N MET A 40 9.08 3.60 4.70
CA MET A 40 8.80 3.20 6.08
C MET A 40 7.30 2.95 6.31
N THR A 41 6.41 3.72 5.67
CA THR A 41 4.96 3.51 5.74
C THR A 41 4.56 2.17 5.12
N LEU A 42 5.13 1.82 3.96
CA LEU A 42 4.87 0.51 3.32
C LEU A 42 5.32 -0.66 4.21
N ARG A 43 6.49 -0.53 4.85
CA ARG A 43 7.04 -1.58 5.74
C ARG A 43 6.36 -1.64 7.10
N GLY A 44 5.89 -0.50 7.60
CA GLY A 44 5.33 -0.35 8.93
C GLY A 44 3.84 -0.65 9.04
N ALA A 45 3.12 -0.70 7.91
CA ALA A 45 1.70 -1.03 7.90
C ALA A 45 1.46 -2.46 8.43
N SER A 46 0.56 -2.58 9.41
CA SER A 46 0.19 -3.86 10.03
C SER A 46 -0.60 -4.76 9.09
N SER A 47 -1.26 -4.16 8.09
CA SER A 47 -2.05 -4.86 7.08
C SER A 47 -2.10 -4.11 5.75
N ILE A 48 -2.38 -4.81 4.65
CA ILE A 48 -2.66 -4.20 3.35
C ILE A 48 -3.87 -3.26 3.44
N LYS A 49 -4.88 -3.62 4.24
CA LYS A 49 -6.06 -2.76 4.50
C LYS A 49 -5.67 -1.43 5.15
N GLU A 50 -4.81 -1.45 6.17
CA GLU A 50 -4.31 -0.23 6.80
C GLU A 50 -3.48 0.61 5.81
N LEU A 51 -2.59 -0.03 5.05
CA LEU A 51 -1.82 0.65 4.01
C LEU A 51 -2.74 1.32 2.98
N ALA A 52 -3.80 0.64 2.54
CA ALA A 52 -4.77 1.18 1.59
C ALA A 52 -5.48 2.43 2.15
N LYS A 53 -5.85 2.43 3.45
CA LYS A 53 -6.43 3.62 4.10
C LYS A 53 -5.45 4.79 4.11
N THR A 54 -4.19 4.54 4.45
CA THR A 54 -3.15 5.57 4.41
C THR A 54 -2.96 6.12 3.01
N VAL A 55 -2.88 5.24 2.00
CA VAL A 55 -2.76 5.65 0.60
C VAL A 55 -3.98 6.46 0.15
N ALA A 56 -5.20 6.06 0.52
CA ALA A 56 -6.41 6.79 0.18
C ALA A 56 -6.42 8.19 0.82
N LYS A 57 -6.00 8.31 2.08
CA LYS A 57 -5.90 9.60 2.78
C LYS A 57 -4.90 10.57 2.13
N GLU A 58 -3.78 10.04 1.65
CA GLU A 58 -2.72 10.84 0.99
C GLU A 58 -2.95 10.99 -0.53
N SER A 59 -4.03 10.40 -1.06
CA SER A 59 -4.35 10.43 -2.49
C SER A 59 -5.09 11.70 -2.86
N HIS A 60 -4.69 12.31 -3.97
CA HIS A 60 -5.42 13.46 -4.55
C HIS A 60 -6.69 13.03 -5.30
N LEU A 61 -6.97 11.72 -5.40
CA LEU A 61 -8.14 11.19 -6.10
C LEU A 61 -9.37 11.06 -5.21
N VAL A 62 -9.19 11.10 -3.88
CA VAL A 62 -10.27 10.91 -2.92
C VAL A 62 -10.46 12.20 -2.15
N ASP A 63 -11.68 12.73 -2.16
CA ASP A 63 -12.05 13.87 -1.33
C ASP A 63 -12.25 13.41 0.11
N VAL A 64 -11.61 14.08 1.07
CA VAL A 64 -11.61 13.69 2.48
C VAL A 64 -13.00 13.86 3.10
N GLU A 65 -13.86 14.71 2.51
CA GLU A 65 -15.27 14.84 2.94
C GLU A 65 -16.14 13.61 2.59
N ALA A 66 -15.66 12.68 1.77
CA ALA A 66 -16.42 11.53 1.28
C ALA A 66 -16.12 10.19 2.00
N ILE A 67 -15.25 10.17 3.03
CA ILE A 67 -14.87 8.96 3.79
C ILE A 67 -15.36 9.02 5.24
#